data_AF-A0A7V9RHK6-F1
#
_entry.id   AF-A0A7V9RHK6-F1
#
_cell.length_a   1.000
_cell.length_b   1.000
_cell.length_c   1.000
_cell.angle_alpha   90.00
_cell.angle_beta   90.00
_cell.angle_gamma   90.00
#
_symmetry.space_group_name_H-M   'P 1'
#
loop_
_entity.id
_entity.type
_entity.pdbx_description
1 polymer ?
#
loop_
_entity_poly.entity_id
_entity_poly.type
_entity_poly.pdbx_seq_one_letter_code
_entity_poly.pdbx_strand_id
1 'polypeptide(L)'
;MRALIVALACFACGGKPAPKQPPPPLDAKQLAKLLDDDMSALAELTHRQRGNCGALAAELRPLTERMKLHAAEVETMSADPAKLRELRSALAAYAKQTPARTDRMVEDFKVTGSACTDDEERNRLGAAIRNIPTF
;
A
#
# COMPACT_ATOMS: atom_id res chain seq x y z
N MET A 1 -5.99 -31.34 -21.25
CA MET A 1 -6.72 -31.18 -19.98
C MET A 1 -6.06 -32.04 -18.91
N ARG A 2 -5.81 -31.44 -17.73
CA ARG A 2 -5.49 -32.06 -16.43
C ARG A 2 -4.19 -32.88 -16.31
N ALA A 3 -3.19 -32.26 -15.69
CA ALA A 3 -2.21 -32.95 -14.85
C ALA A 3 -2.04 -32.15 -13.55
N LEU A 4 -2.84 -32.51 -12.54
CA LEU A 4 -2.67 -32.11 -11.15
C LEU A 4 -1.84 -33.23 -10.50
N ILE A 5 -0.60 -32.94 -10.10
CA ILE A 5 0.25 -33.83 -9.29
C ILE A 5 0.57 -33.03 -8.02
N VAL A 6 -0.29 -33.18 -7.00
CA VAL A 6 -0.04 -33.96 -5.77
C VAL A 6 1.21 -33.49 -5.03
N ALA A 7 0.97 -32.66 -4.02
CA ALA A 7 1.85 -32.50 -2.87
C ALA A 7 1.62 -33.68 -1.92
N LEU A 8 2.68 -34.41 -1.54
CA LEU A 8 2.95 -34.93 -0.18
C LEU A 8 4.13 -35.92 -0.23
N ALA A 9 5.24 -35.54 0.41
CA ALA A 9 6.38 -36.34 0.91
C ALA A 9 7.61 -35.38 0.93
N CYS A 10 8.35 -35.10 2.00
CA CYS A 10 8.85 -35.94 3.09
C CYS A 10 9.10 -35.07 4.34
N PHE A 11 8.47 -35.38 5.49
CA PHE A 11 8.89 -34.93 6.81
C PHE A 11 9.71 -36.04 7.48
N ALA A 12 10.95 -36.27 7.02
CA ALA A 12 11.95 -37.11 7.69
C ALA A 12 13.29 -37.03 6.94
N CYS A 13 13.92 -35.86 6.93
CA CYS A 13 15.34 -35.67 6.63
C CYS A 13 15.68 -34.22 6.93
N GLY A 14 16.81 -33.98 7.61
CA GLY A 14 17.31 -32.65 7.99
C GLY A 14 17.71 -31.78 6.79
N GLY A 15 16.75 -31.49 5.91
CA GLY A 15 16.90 -30.56 4.80
C GLY A 15 16.93 -29.15 5.35
N LYS A 16 18.08 -28.50 5.23
CA LYS A 16 18.16 -27.03 5.34
C LYS A 16 17.01 -26.44 4.51
N PRO A 17 16.25 -25.47 5.03
CA PRO A 17 15.19 -24.85 4.25
C PRO A 17 15.79 -24.41 2.92
N ALA A 18 15.19 -24.86 1.82
CA ALA A 18 15.61 -24.44 0.49
C ALA A 18 15.67 -22.90 0.52
N PRO A 19 16.76 -22.28 0.02
CA PRO A 19 16.84 -20.83 -0.02
C PRO A 19 15.60 -20.36 -0.76
N LYS A 20 14.71 -19.65 -0.04
CA LYS A 20 13.52 -19.05 -0.65
C LYS A 20 14.07 -18.16 -1.75
N GLN A 21 13.92 -18.58 -3.01
CA GLN A 21 14.26 -17.72 -4.13
C GLN A 21 13.49 -16.42 -3.89
N PRO A 22 14.17 -15.26 -3.93
CA PRO A 22 13.48 -13.99 -3.84
C PRO A 22 12.35 -14.01 -4.88
N PRO A 23 11.15 -13.53 -4.54
CA PRO A 23 10.11 -13.36 -5.53
C PRO A 23 10.69 -12.58 -6.72
N PRO A 24 10.29 -12.91 -7.96
CA PRO A 24 10.78 -12.19 -9.13
C PRO A 24 10.50 -10.68 -8.95
N PRO A 25 11.43 -9.80 -9.36
CA PRO A 25 11.26 -8.36 -9.22
C PRO A 25 10.00 -7.90 -9.97
N LEU A 26 9.25 -6.99 -9.33
CA LEU A 26 8.01 -6.45 -9.91
C LEU A 26 8.31 -5.66 -11.20
N ASP A 27 7.47 -5.85 -12.21
CA ASP A 27 7.47 -4.95 -13.36
C ASP A 27 6.76 -3.62 -13.03
N ALA A 28 6.97 -2.61 -13.88
CA ALA A 28 6.45 -1.26 -13.65
C ALA A 28 4.91 -1.21 -13.62
N LYS A 29 4.22 -2.07 -14.39
CA LYS A 29 2.75 -2.11 -14.44
C LYS A 29 2.17 -2.80 -13.20
N GLN A 30 2.82 -3.87 -12.74
CA GLN A 30 2.47 -4.56 -11.51
C GLN A 30 2.63 -3.63 -10.31
N LEU A 31 3.77 -2.93 -10.21
CA LEU A 31 3.99 -1.96 -9.14
C LEU A 31 3.00 -0.79 -9.22
N ALA A 32 2.70 -0.27 -10.41
CA ALA A 32 1.67 0.77 -10.58
C ALA A 32 0.29 0.31 -10.09
N LYS A 33 -0.09 -0.93 -10.38
CA LYS A 33 -1.35 -1.51 -9.88
C LYS A 33 -1.36 -1.60 -8.35
N LEU A 34 -0.29 -2.10 -7.75
CA LEU A 34 -0.18 -2.23 -6.29
C LEU A 34 -0.28 -0.88 -5.58
N LEU A 35 0.38 0.15 -6.13
CA LEU A 35 0.29 1.53 -5.62
C LEU A 35 -1.13 2.09 -5.80
N ASP A 36 -1.81 1.80 -6.91
CA ASP A 36 -3.21 2.22 -7.10
C ASP A 36 -4.18 1.51 -6.13
N ASP A 37 -3.95 0.21 -5.88
CA ASP A 37 -4.70 -0.58 -4.91
C ASP A 37 -4.49 -0.02 -3.48
N ASP A 38 -3.27 0.40 -3.14
CA ASP A 38 -2.97 1.08 -1.87
C ASP A 38 -3.69 2.41 -1.73
N MET A 39 -3.67 3.25 -2.77
CA MET A 39 -4.37 4.53 -2.77
C MET A 39 -5.89 4.35 -2.68
N SER A 40 -6.42 3.30 -3.31
CA SER A 40 -7.85 2.94 -3.21
C SER A 40 -8.21 2.46 -1.81
N ALA A 41 -7.38 1.61 -1.21
CA ALA A 41 -7.57 1.14 0.17
C ALA A 41 -7.47 2.30 1.17
N LEU A 42 -6.56 3.24 0.96
CA LEU A 42 -6.43 4.44 1.78
C LEU A 42 -7.68 5.31 1.67
N ALA A 43 -8.18 5.54 0.46
CA ALA A 43 -9.41 6.30 0.23
C ALA A 43 -10.64 5.66 0.88
N GLU A 44 -10.78 4.35 0.76
CA GLU A 44 -11.87 3.62 1.40
C GLU A 44 -11.76 3.70 2.92
N LEU A 45 -10.56 3.52 3.46
CA LEU A 45 -10.31 3.60 4.90
C LEU A 45 -10.66 4.98 5.47
N THR A 46 -10.18 6.06 4.83
CA THR A 46 -10.46 7.44 5.28
C THR A 46 -11.95 7.75 5.22
N HIS A 47 -12.64 7.24 4.21
CA HIS A 47 -14.07 7.42 4.06
C HIS A 47 -14.85 6.65 5.12
N ARG A 48 -14.54 5.37 5.30
CA ARG A 48 -15.21 4.49 6.28
C ARG A 48 -15.03 4.98 7.71
N GLN A 49 -13.83 5.47 8.05
CA GLN A 49 -13.50 5.95 9.39
C GLN A 49 -13.65 7.47 9.55
N ARG A 50 -14.40 8.12 8.65
CA ARG A 50 -14.65 9.56 8.69
C ARG A 50 -15.21 9.98 10.05
N GLY A 51 -14.48 10.86 10.75
CA GLY A 51 -14.85 11.35 12.08
C GLY A 51 -14.42 10.46 13.25
N ASN A 52 -13.78 9.31 13.01
CA ASN A 52 -13.31 8.40 14.06
C ASN A 52 -11.77 8.35 14.10
N CYS A 53 -11.17 9.19 14.94
CA CYS A 53 -9.72 9.37 14.99
C CYS A 53 -8.97 8.13 15.49
N GLY A 54 -9.46 7.50 16.56
CA GLY A 54 -8.85 6.30 17.12
C GLY A 54 -8.87 5.11 16.14
N ALA A 55 -10.01 4.86 15.49
CA ALA A 55 -10.12 3.79 14.51
C ALA A 55 -9.28 4.06 13.25
N LEU A 56 -9.33 5.28 12.72
CA LEU A 56 -8.52 5.65 11.55
C LEU A 56 -7.03 5.48 11.84
N ALA A 57 -6.53 5.95 13.00
CA ALA A 57 -5.14 5.81 13.37
C ALA A 57 -4.70 4.34 13.50
N ALA A 58 -5.55 3.49 14.10
CA ALA A 58 -5.25 2.07 14.29
C ALA A 58 -5.18 1.30 12.97
N GLU A 59 -6.12 1.56 12.04
CA GLU A 59 -6.21 0.90 10.75
C GLU A 59 -5.23 1.46 9.71
N LEU A 60 -4.80 2.73 9.84
CA LEU A 60 -3.77 3.31 8.97
C LEU A 60 -2.45 2.57 9.10
N ARG A 61 -2.07 2.15 10.31
CA ARG A 61 -0.76 1.53 10.57
C ARG A 61 -0.46 0.33 9.65
N PRO A 62 -1.27 -0.75 9.60
CA PRO A 62 -0.98 -1.88 8.74
C PRO A 62 -0.97 -1.53 7.24
N LEU A 63 -1.84 -0.60 6.81
CA LEU A 63 -1.86 -0.13 5.43
C LEU A 63 -0.56 0.62 5.08
N THR A 64 -0.12 1.51 5.96
CA THR A 64 1.12 2.27 5.82
C THR A 64 2.35 1.38 5.75
N GLU A 65 2.43 0.31 6.57
CA GLU A 65 3.54 -0.65 6.47
C GLU A 65 3.57 -1.37 5.12
N ARG A 66 2.40 -1.71 4.56
CA ARG A 66 2.32 -2.27 3.20
C ARG A 66 2.78 -1.25 2.15
N MET A 67 2.32 0.00 2.25
CA MET A 67 2.73 1.08 1.33
C MET A 67 4.23 1.33 1.37
N LYS A 68 4.88 1.22 2.54
CA LYS A 68 6.34 1.34 2.68
C LYS A 68 7.09 0.26 1.90
N LEU A 69 6.56 -0.97 1.82
CA LEU A 69 7.16 -2.01 1.00
C LEU A 69 7.11 -1.63 -0.48
N HIS A 70 5.97 -1.15 -0.97
CA HIS A 70 5.87 -0.67 -2.36
C HIS A 70 6.70 0.58 -2.61
N ALA A 71 6.90 1.46 -1.62
CA ALA A 71 7.81 2.60 -1.71
C ALA A 71 9.26 2.17 -1.95
N ALA A 72 9.74 1.15 -1.22
CA ALA A 72 11.08 0.59 -1.43
C ALA A 72 11.24 -0.02 -2.83
N GLU A 73 10.18 -0.60 -3.39
CA GLU A 73 10.18 -1.09 -4.78
C GLU A 73 10.23 0.06 -5.79
N VAL A 74 9.55 1.19 -5.53
CA VAL A 74 9.67 2.41 -6.34
C VAL A 74 11.10 2.96 -6.30
N GLU A 75 11.72 3.02 -5.11
CA GLU A 75 13.11 3.45 -4.95
C GLU A 75 14.06 2.53 -5.73
N THR A 76 13.89 1.22 -5.62
CA THR A 76 14.69 0.24 -6.37
C THR A 76 14.50 0.41 -7.88
N MET A 77 13.26 0.61 -8.34
CA MET A 77 12.95 0.83 -9.76
C MET A 77 13.47 2.18 -10.28
N SER A 78 13.63 3.18 -9.41
CA SER A 78 14.13 4.51 -9.77
C SER A 78 15.57 4.50 -10.31
N ALA A 79 16.34 3.43 -10.02
CA ALA A 79 17.68 3.20 -10.57
C ALA A 79 17.67 2.96 -12.10
N ASP A 80 16.51 2.60 -12.68
CA ASP A 80 16.33 2.41 -14.12
C ASP A 80 15.37 3.49 -14.68
N PRO A 81 15.89 4.52 -15.39
CA PRO A 81 15.07 5.59 -15.94
C PRO A 81 14.02 5.14 -16.97
N ALA A 82 14.21 4.00 -17.64
CA ALA A 82 13.20 3.47 -18.55
C ALA A 82 12.02 2.90 -17.76
N LYS A 83 12.30 2.06 -16.75
CA LYS A 83 11.25 1.50 -15.88
C LYS A 83 10.52 2.57 -15.08
N LEU A 84 11.23 3.58 -14.56
CA LEU A 84 10.59 4.69 -13.86
C LEU A 84 9.64 5.50 -14.76
N ARG A 85 9.97 5.68 -16.04
CA ARG A 85 9.07 6.31 -17.01
C ARG A 85 7.83 5.46 -17.27
N GLU A 86 8.00 4.14 -17.39
CA GLU A 86 6.88 3.21 -17.53
C GLU A 86 5.95 3.24 -16.31
N LEU A 87 6.53 3.23 -15.10
CA LEU A 87 5.79 3.33 -13.84
C LEU A 87 4.96 4.62 -13.79
N ARG A 88 5.59 5.77 -14.07
CA ARG A 88 4.90 7.07 -14.10
C ARG A 88 3.77 7.11 -15.12
N SER A 89 3.98 6.53 -16.30
CA SER A 89 2.95 6.44 -17.35
C SER A 89 1.77 5.59 -16.89
N ALA A 90 2.04 4.44 -16.27
CA ALA A 90 1.01 3.55 -15.74
C ALA A 90 0.23 4.21 -14.57
N LEU A 91 0.92 4.86 -13.63
CA LEU A 91 0.28 5.62 -12.55
C LEU A 91 -0.61 6.76 -13.07
N ALA A 92 -0.16 7.48 -14.11
CA ALA A 92 -0.97 8.52 -14.75
C ALA A 92 -2.24 7.95 -15.40
N ALA A 93 -2.21 6.72 -15.92
CA ALA A 93 -3.39 6.06 -16.46
C ALA A 93 -4.42 5.71 -15.37
N TYR A 94 -3.97 5.31 -14.17
CA TYR A 94 -4.86 5.11 -13.02
C TYR A 94 -5.42 6.43 -12.47
N ALA A 95 -4.58 7.45 -12.32
CA ALA A 95 -5.02 8.77 -11.84
C ALA A 95 -6.14 9.38 -12.70
N LYS A 96 -6.09 9.18 -14.02
CA LYS A 96 -7.15 9.61 -14.96
C LYS A 96 -8.48 8.88 -14.76
N GLN A 97 -8.48 7.66 -14.24
CA GLN A 97 -9.71 6.89 -14.00
C GLN A 97 -10.43 7.38 -12.74
N THR A 98 -9.70 7.92 -11.76
CA THR A 98 -10.25 8.36 -10.47
C THR A 98 -9.80 9.78 -10.09
N PRO A 99 -10.14 10.82 -10.89
CA PRO A 99 -9.56 12.16 -10.73
C PRO A 99 -9.86 12.82 -9.38
N ALA A 100 -11.02 12.52 -8.77
CA ALA A 100 -11.44 13.10 -7.50
C ALA A 100 -11.09 12.23 -6.27
N ARG A 101 -10.25 11.19 -6.40
CA ARG A 101 -9.93 10.30 -5.27
C ARG A 101 -9.15 11.06 -4.18
N THR A 102 -8.09 11.75 -4.56
CA THR A 102 -7.23 12.49 -3.63
C THR A 102 -7.98 13.62 -2.93
N ASP A 103 -8.80 14.39 -3.66
CA ASP A 103 -9.56 15.49 -3.08
C ASP A 103 -10.56 15.00 -2.02
N ARG A 104 -11.25 13.88 -2.29
CA ARG A 104 -12.16 13.26 -1.32
C ARG A 104 -11.42 12.75 -0.07
N MET A 105 -10.27 12.11 -0.25
CA MET A 105 -9.42 11.70 0.87
C MET A 105 -9.00 12.88 1.74
N VAL A 106 -8.57 13.98 1.12
CA VAL A 106 -8.15 15.20 1.84
C VAL A 106 -9.32 15.75 2.65
N GLU A 107 -10.52 15.77 2.07
CA GLU A 107 -11.71 16.22 2.78
C GLU A 107 -12.08 15.29 3.96
N ASP A 108 -12.03 13.97 3.76
CA ASP A 108 -12.30 13.00 4.82
C ASP A 108 -11.27 13.09 5.95
N PHE A 109 -10.00 13.34 5.64
CA PHE A 109 -8.96 13.62 6.63
C PHE A 109 -9.22 14.91 7.41
N LYS A 110 -9.65 16.00 6.73
CA LYS A 110 -9.99 17.27 7.41
C LYS A 110 -11.16 17.07 8.36
N VAL A 111 -12.22 16.42 7.90
CA VAL A 111 -13.39 16.12 8.72
C VAL A 111 -12.98 15.29 9.93
N THR A 112 -12.19 14.23 9.72
CA THR A 112 -11.72 13.39 10.83
C THR A 112 -10.84 14.17 11.80
N GLY A 113 -9.88 14.95 11.31
CA GLY A 113 -9.04 15.80 12.15
C GLY A 113 -9.82 16.84 12.96
N SER A 114 -10.91 17.37 12.39
CA SER A 114 -11.80 18.31 13.10
C SER A 114 -12.69 17.63 14.15
N ALA A 115 -12.95 16.32 14.01
CA ALA A 115 -13.73 15.54 14.94
C ALA A 115 -12.91 15.04 16.15
N CYS A 116 -11.57 15.08 16.08
CA CYS A 116 -10.72 14.70 17.22
C CYS A 116 -10.83 15.75 18.34
N THR A 117 -11.57 15.42 19.40
CA THR A 117 -11.71 16.28 20.59
C THR A 117 -10.59 16.07 21.61
N ASP A 118 -9.92 14.93 21.55
CA ASP A 118 -8.82 14.55 22.44
C ASP A 118 -7.46 14.75 21.77
N ASP A 119 -6.53 15.38 22.50
CA ASP A 119 -5.20 15.72 21.98
C ASP A 119 -4.31 14.48 21.81
N GLU A 120 -4.49 13.45 22.63
CA GLU A 120 -3.75 12.20 22.47
C GLU A 120 -4.18 11.49 21.17
N GLU A 121 -5.48 11.38 20.90
CA GLU A 121 -6.03 10.85 19.65
C GLU A 121 -5.59 11.67 18.43
N ARG A 122 -5.62 13.00 18.53
CA ARG A 122 -5.14 13.91 17.48
C ARG A 122 -3.66 13.66 17.18
N ASN A 123 -2.84 13.50 18.21
CA ASN A 123 -1.41 13.24 18.07
C ASN A 123 -1.13 11.85 17.47
N ARG A 124 -1.86 10.82 17.88
CA ARG A 124 -1.76 9.46 17.31
C ARG A 124 -2.15 9.46 15.84
N LEU A 125 -3.27 10.10 15.48
CA LEU A 125 -3.70 10.22 14.08
C LEU A 125 -2.67 11.01 13.26
N GLY A 126 -2.19 12.14 13.77
CA GLY A 126 -1.15 12.93 13.11
C GLY A 126 0.14 12.12 12.90
N ALA A 127 0.54 11.28 13.86
CA ALA A 127 1.68 10.39 13.72
C ALA A 127 1.42 9.30 12.66
N ALA A 128 0.21 8.72 12.61
CA ALA A 128 -0.15 7.73 11.60
C ALA A 128 -0.13 8.32 10.18
N ILE A 129 -0.69 9.52 9.99
CA ILE A 129 -0.71 10.23 8.70
C ILE A 129 0.71 10.56 8.24
N ARG A 130 1.58 11.06 9.14
CA ARG A 130 2.99 11.36 8.80
C ARG A 130 3.80 10.15 8.35
N ASN A 131 3.37 8.94 8.68
CA ASN A 131 4.04 7.72 8.25
C ASN A 131 3.61 7.25 6.84
N ILE A 132 2.54 7.81 6.26
CA ILE A 132 2.09 7.46 4.91
C ILE A 132 3.17 7.89 3.90
N PRO A 133 3.71 6.97 3.08
CA PRO A 133 4.71 7.31 2.07
C PRO A 133 4.13 8.25 1.00
N THR A 134 4.97 9.16 0.50
CA THR A 134 4.67 10.05 -0.62
C THR A 134 5.48 9.61 -1.85
N PHE A 135 4.85 9.49 -3.01
CA PHE A 135 5.44 9.02 -4.27
C PHE A 135 5.37 10.09 -5.36
#